data_AF-A0A7C6QWM3-F1
#
_entry.id   AF-A0A7C6QWM3-F1
#
_cell.length_a   1.000
_cell.length_b   1.000
_cell.length_c   1.000
_cell.angle_alpha   90.00
_cell.angle_beta   90.00
_cell.angle_gamma   90.00
#
_symmetry.space_group_name_H-M   'P 1'
#
loop_
_entity.id
_entity.type
_entity.pdbx_description
1 polymer ?
#
loop_
_entity_poly.entity_id
_entity_poly.type
_entity_poly.pdbx_seq_one_letter_code
_entity_poly.pdbx_strand_id
1 'polypeptide(L)'
;MYLKKLEIQGFKSFADKISLEFGSGITSVVGPNGSGKSNIADAIRWVLGEQSIKTLRGSKMEDVIFAGTEQRKPLGFSEVSITLDNSDGVLPVDYSEVTVTRRVFRSGESEYYINKTLCRLKDINELFLDTGLGKDGYSVISQGKIDEILSTKSEDRRRIFEEASGVMKYKVRRQEAEKKLELTKQNLLRIKDISSELEAQLEPLKKSSEDAKKYLSLREKLKELEVNVFIDSITKLKEKVKEFDSQLDSIKDDISSTRQKLEIFT
;
A
#
# COMPACT_ATOMS: atom_id res chain seq x y z
N MET A 1 -13.36 -20.82 -28.82
CA MET A 1 -13.12 -19.40 -28.53
C MET A 1 -12.63 -18.73 -29.79
N TYR A 2 -13.26 -17.62 -30.18
CA TYR A 2 -12.81 -16.80 -31.30
C TYR A 2 -13.16 -15.31 -31.08
N LEU A 3 -12.48 -14.42 -31.80
CA LEU A 3 -12.78 -12.99 -31.79
C LEU A 3 -14.10 -12.75 -32.52
N LYS A 4 -15.12 -12.24 -31.83
CA LYS A 4 -16.42 -11.85 -32.43
C LYS A 4 -16.44 -10.41 -32.89
N LYS A 5 -15.91 -9.51 -32.05
CA LYS A 5 -16.05 -8.06 -32.26
C LYS A 5 -14.85 -7.30 -31.70
N LEU A 6 -14.46 -6.24 -32.40
CA LEU A 6 -13.49 -5.25 -31.94
C LEU A 6 -14.11 -3.85 -32.08
N GLU A 7 -14.25 -3.14 -30.98
CA GLU A 7 -14.65 -1.75 -30.94
C GLU A 7 -13.45 -0.87 -30.59
N ILE A 8 -13.23 0.17 -31.38
CA ILE A 8 -12.10 1.08 -31.23
C ILE A 8 -12.63 2.51 -31.24
N GLN A 9 -12.19 3.33 -30.29
CA GLN A 9 -12.48 4.75 -30.24
C GLN A 9 -11.27 5.53 -29.74
N GLY A 10 -10.92 6.61 -30.44
CA GLY A 10 -9.80 7.48 -30.08
C GLY A 10 -8.44 6.79 -30.03
N PHE A 11 -8.26 5.61 -30.66
CA PHE A 11 -7.01 4.87 -30.65
C PHE A 11 -6.19 5.15 -31.91
N LYS A 12 -5.01 5.77 -31.75
CA LYS A 12 -4.06 6.09 -32.82
C LYS A 12 -4.71 6.80 -34.00
N SER A 13 -4.95 6.11 -35.11
CA SER A 13 -5.57 6.65 -36.33
C SER A 13 -7.10 6.68 -36.30
N PHE A 14 -7.73 6.05 -35.30
CA PHE A 14 -9.17 5.88 -35.21
C PHE A 14 -9.76 6.93 -34.28
N ALA A 15 -10.14 8.09 -34.83
CA ALA A 15 -10.78 9.16 -34.06
C ALA A 15 -12.22 8.80 -33.69
N ASP A 16 -13.02 8.37 -34.67
CA ASP A 16 -14.43 8.01 -34.45
C ASP A 16 -14.54 6.58 -33.91
N LYS A 17 -15.66 6.29 -33.25
CA LYS A 17 -15.96 4.93 -32.80
C LYS A 17 -16.20 4.05 -34.03
N ILE A 18 -15.42 2.97 -34.14
CA ILE A 18 -15.52 1.96 -35.19
C ILE A 18 -15.79 0.61 -34.53
N SER A 19 -16.64 -0.19 -35.16
CA SER A 19 -16.94 -1.56 -34.76
C SER A 19 -16.62 -2.49 -35.92
N LEU A 20 -15.75 -3.47 -35.68
CA LEU A 20 -15.38 -4.52 -36.63
C LEU A 20 -15.94 -5.85 -36.11
N GLU A 21 -16.68 -6.54 -36.95
CA GLU A 21 -17.20 -7.88 -36.68
C GLU A 21 -16.35 -8.93 -37.37
N PHE A 22 -16.11 -10.05 -36.69
CA PHE A 22 -15.24 -11.11 -37.15
C PHE A 22 -16.01 -12.43 -37.16
N GLY A 23 -15.89 -13.17 -38.27
CA GLY A 23 -16.45 -14.51 -38.40
C GLY A 23 -15.53 -15.58 -37.82
N SER A 24 -16.04 -16.81 -37.71
CA SER A 24 -15.32 -18.00 -37.21
C SER A 24 -14.28 -18.58 -38.19
N GLY A 25 -13.73 -17.76 -39.08
CA GLY A 25 -12.83 -18.19 -40.14
C GLY A 25 -11.72 -17.17 -40.40
N ILE A 26 -11.26 -17.11 -41.65
CA ILE A 26 -10.19 -16.18 -42.05
C ILE A 26 -10.79 -14.81 -42.32
N THR A 27 -10.34 -13.81 -41.56
CA THR A 27 -10.65 -12.40 -41.82
C THR A 27 -9.40 -11.70 -42.34
N SER A 28 -9.48 -11.10 -43.53
CA SER A 28 -8.37 -10.37 -44.13
C SER A 28 -8.60 -8.86 -44.06
N VAL A 29 -7.66 -8.13 -43.47
CA VAL A 29 -7.68 -6.67 -43.39
C VAL A 29 -6.79 -6.08 -44.48
N VAL A 30 -7.39 -5.43 -45.47
CA VAL A 30 -6.70 -4.86 -46.63
C VAL A 30 -6.85 -3.34 -46.73
N GLY A 31 -5.95 -2.68 -47.46
CA GLY A 31 -5.99 -1.23 -47.67
C GLY A 31 -4.62 -0.65 -48.05
N PRO A 32 -4.52 0.64 -48.40
CA PRO A 32 -3.26 1.29 -48.79
C PRO A 32 -2.33 1.61 -47.61
N ASN A 33 -1.03 1.76 -47.83
CA ASN A 33 -0.09 2.11 -46.75
C ASN A 33 -0.54 3.38 -46.01
N GLY A 34 -0.39 3.37 -44.68
CA GLY A 34 -0.87 4.47 -43.82
C GLY A 34 -2.36 4.41 -43.44
N SER A 35 -3.17 3.50 -43.98
CA SER A 35 -4.60 3.39 -43.68
C SER A 35 -4.95 2.85 -42.26
N GLY A 36 -3.98 2.75 -41.35
CA GLY A 36 -4.23 2.29 -39.98
C GLY A 36 -4.38 0.78 -39.79
N LYS A 37 -4.14 -0.07 -40.80
CA LYS A 37 -4.25 -1.55 -40.68
C LYS A 37 -3.47 -2.12 -39.49
N SER A 38 -2.19 -1.75 -39.37
CA SER A 38 -1.34 -2.23 -38.27
C SER A 38 -1.81 -1.71 -36.91
N ASN A 39 -2.59 -0.62 -36.86
CA ASN A 39 -3.15 -0.11 -35.62
C ASN A 39 -4.30 -0.98 -35.11
N ILE A 40 -4.95 -1.78 -35.97
CA ILE A 40 -5.96 -2.78 -35.54
C ILE A 40 -5.27 -3.88 -34.73
N ALA A 41 -4.16 -4.42 -35.24
CA ALA A 41 -3.37 -5.42 -34.51
C ALA A 41 -2.80 -4.85 -33.19
N ASP A 42 -2.36 -3.60 -33.20
CA ASP A 42 -1.90 -2.92 -31.98
C ASP A 42 -3.03 -2.70 -30.98
N ALA A 43 -4.24 -2.37 -31.44
CA ALA A 43 -5.41 -2.23 -30.58
C ALA A 43 -5.74 -3.56 -29.87
N ILE A 44 -5.72 -4.67 -30.61
CA ILE A 44 -5.94 -6.02 -30.07
C ILE A 44 -4.88 -6.35 -29.01
N ARG A 45 -3.59 -6.15 -29.29
CA ARG A 45 -2.52 -6.37 -28.29
C ARG A 45 -2.67 -5.49 -27.06
N TRP A 46 -3.01 -4.22 -27.28
CA TRP A 46 -3.14 -3.25 -26.20
C TRP A 46 -4.29 -3.62 -25.26
N VAL A 47 -5.45 -4.03 -25.78
CA VAL A 47 -6.57 -4.44 -24.93
C VAL A 47 -6.31 -5.79 -24.22
N LEU A 48 -5.52 -6.68 -24.82
CA LEU A 48 -5.08 -7.96 -24.21
C LEU A 48 -3.98 -7.80 -23.15
N GLY A 49 -3.57 -6.57 -22.83
CA GLY A 49 -2.70 -6.27 -21.70
C GLY A 49 -1.26 -5.88 -22.04
N GLU A 50 -0.94 -5.62 -23.31
CA GLU A 50 0.39 -5.09 -23.68
C GLU A 50 0.65 -3.72 -23.01
N GLN A 51 1.75 -3.63 -22.26
CA GLN A 51 2.18 -2.41 -21.56
C GLN A 51 3.36 -1.73 -22.24
N SER A 52 4.10 -2.45 -23.08
CA SER A 52 5.25 -1.91 -23.78
C SER A 52 4.78 -0.96 -24.88
N ILE A 53 4.91 0.34 -24.62
CA ILE A 53 4.60 1.36 -25.62
C ILE A 53 5.48 1.26 -26.86
N LYS A 54 6.73 0.77 -26.71
CA LYS A 54 7.63 0.49 -27.82
C LYS A 54 7.06 -0.56 -28.77
N THR A 55 6.45 -1.62 -28.23
CA THR A 55 5.76 -2.65 -29.02
C THR A 55 4.58 -2.06 -29.77
N LEU A 56 3.91 -1.09 -29.16
CA LEU A 56 2.82 -0.32 -29.76
C LEU A 56 3.33 0.84 -30.62
N ARG A 57 4.62 0.93 -30.97
CA ARG A 57 5.17 1.97 -31.87
C ARG A 57 4.87 3.40 -31.38
N GLY A 58 4.91 3.62 -30.06
CA GLY A 58 4.79 4.93 -29.43
C GLY A 58 5.93 5.22 -28.45
N SER A 59 5.97 6.44 -27.92
CA SER A 59 6.99 6.89 -26.96
C SER A 59 6.44 6.98 -25.52
N LYS A 60 5.19 7.43 -25.36
CA LYS A 60 4.45 7.53 -24.10
C LYS A 60 3.13 6.79 -24.18
N MET A 61 2.60 6.33 -23.04
CA MET A 61 1.30 5.62 -23.02
C MET A 61 0.16 6.48 -23.57
N GLU A 62 0.21 7.79 -23.39
CA GLU A 62 -0.73 8.76 -23.96
C GLU A 62 -0.70 8.80 -25.50
N ASP A 63 0.38 8.35 -26.15
CA ASP A 63 0.52 8.36 -27.62
C ASP A 63 -0.42 7.37 -28.31
N VAL A 64 -1.04 6.46 -27.56
CA VAL A 64 -2.11 5.61 -28.10
C VAL A 64 -3.40 6.41 -28.33
N ILE A 65 -3.55 7.59 -27.73
CA ILE A 65 -4.70 8.47 -27.90
C ILE A 65 -4.57 9.24 -29.21
N PHE A 66 -5.68 9.34 -29.97
CA PHE A 66 -5.74 10.12 -31.20
C PHE A 66 -5.26 11.56 -30.96
N ALA A 67 -4.12 11.89 -31.57
CA ALA A 67 -3.42 13.15 -31.37
C ALA A 67 -4.05 14.34 -32.11
N GLY A 68 -5.07 14.10 -32.95
CA GLY A 68 -5.63 15.11 -33.82
C GLY A 68 -4.99 15.11 -35.21
N THR A 69 -5.64 15.82 -36.12
CA THR A 69 -5.16 16.15 -37.48
C THR A 69 -5.54 17.61 -37.77
N GLU A 70 -5.09 18.18 -38.88
CA GLU A 70 -5.49 19.56 -39.26
C GLU A 70 -7.02 19.76 -39.28
N GLN A 71 -7.78 18.72 -39.64
CA GLN A 71 -9.23 18.77 -39.75
C GLN A 71 -9.96 18.31 -38.48
N ARG A 72 -9.27 17.67 -37.51
CA ARG A 72 -9.92 17.03 -36.35
C ARG A 72 -9.14 17.29 -35.08
N LYS A 73 -9.85 17.74 -34.04
CA LYS A 73 -9.27 18.00 -32.73
C LYS A 73 -8.75 16.70 -32.08
N PRO A 74 -7.70 16.79 -31.25
CA PRO A 74 -7.27 15.69 -30.40
C PRO A 74 -8.39 15.22 -29.47
N LEU A 75 -8.37 13.92 -29.15
CA LEU A 75 -9.28 13.34 -28.16
C LEU A 75 -8.63 13.26 -26.77
N GLY A 76 -9.47 13.23 -25.74
CA GLY A 76 -9.04 13.16 -24.34
C GLY A 76 -8.80 11.74 -23.82
N PHE A 77 -9.28 10.73 -24.54
CA PHE A 77 -9.16 9.33 -24.17
C PHE A 77 -9.07 8.43 -25.39
N SER A 78 -8.60 7.21 -25.16
CA SER A 78 -8.69 6.09 -26.09
C SER A 78 -9.35 4.91 -25.39
N GLU A 79 -10.24 4.23 -26.10
CA GLU A 79 -10.91 3.02 -25.64
C GLU A 79 -10.85 1.96 -26.73
N VAL A 80 -10.51 0.73 -26.33
CA VAL A 80 -10.59 -0.45 -27.18
C VAL A 80 -11.32 -1.54 -26.40
N SER A 81 -12.32 -2.14 -27.04
CA SER A 81 -13.05 -3.29 -26.50
C SER A 81 -12.98 -4.46 -27.47
N ILE A 82 -12.60 -5.63 -26.95
CA ILE A 82 -12.60 -6.91 -27.66
C ILE A 82 -13.71 -7.76 -27.07
N THR A 83 -14.49 -8.39 -27.93
CA THR A 83 -15.49 -9.39 -27.51
C THR A 83 -15.14 -10.75 -28.09
N LEU A 84 -15.02 -11.72 -27.20
CA LEU A 84 -14.66 -13.10 -27.49
C LEU A 84 -15.86 -14.01 -27.28
N ASP A 85 -16.07 -14.93 -28.20
CA ASP A 85 -16.92 -16.09 -27.93
C ASP A 85 -16.19 -17.05 -27.00
N ASN A 86 -16.83 -17.42 -25.90
CA ASN A 86 -16.32 -18.35 -24.88
C ASN A 86 -17.26 -19.55 -24.69
N SER A 87 -18.00 -19.94 -25.74
CA SER A 87 -18.97 -21.05 -25.67
C SER A 87 -18.30 -22.41 -25.38
N ASP A 88 -17.00 -22.53 -25.63
CA ASP A 88 -16.18 -23.69 -25.33
C ASP A 88 -15.54 -23.67 -23.93
N GLY A 89 -15.79 -22.62 -23.13
CA GLY A 89 -15.35 -22.55 -21.73
C GLY A 89 -13.83 -22.46 -21.53
N VAL A 90 -13.09 -21.99 -22.55
CA VAL A 90 -11.62 -21.86 -22.47
C VAL A 90 -11.21 -20.78 -21.48
N LEU A 91 -11.96 -19.68 -21.42
CA LEU A 91 -11.76 -18.66 -20.39
C LEU A 91 -12.45 -19.12 -19.09
N PRO A 92 -11.82 -18.92 -17.93
CA PRO A 92 -12.33 -19.36 -16.62
C PRO A 92 -13.45 -18.43 -16.11
N VAL A 93 -14.50 -18.24 -16.91
CA VAL A 93 -15.68 -17.42 -16.62
C VAL A 93 -16.93 -18.12 -17.14
N ASP A 94 -18.03 -18.02 -16.41
CA ASP A 94 -19.30 -18.70 -16.73
C ASP A 94 -20.08 -18.05 -17.88
N TYR A 95 -19.52 -17.01 -18.51
CA TYR A 95 -20.14 -16.29 -19.61
C TYR A 95 -19.74 -16.92 -20.95
N SER A 96 -20.74 -17.16 -21.81
CA SER A 96 -20.54 -17.59 -23.20
C SER A 96 -19.93 -16.49 -24.09
N GLU A 97 -19.96 -15.25 -23.63
CA GLU A 97 -19.36 -14.10 -24.33
C GLU A 97 -18.66 -13.20 -23.32
N VAL A 98 -17.42 -12.82 -23.65
CA VAL A 98 -16.55 -12.06 -22.76
C VAL A 98 -16.05 -10.83 -23.49
N THR A 99 -16.44 -9.66 -23.01
CA THR A 99 -15.96 -8.37 -23.48
C THR A 99 -14.88 -7.84 -22.53
N VAL A 100 -13.67 -7.63 -23.05
CA VAL A 100 -12.59 -6.96 -22.33
C VAL A 100 -12.41 -5.57 -22.92
N THR A 101 -12.42 -4.56 -22.06
CA THR A 101 -12.25 -3.15 -22.45
C THR A 101 -11.05 -2.56 -21.72
N ARG A 102 -10.23 -1.82 -22.46
CA ARG A 102 -9.17 -1.00 -21.91
C ARG A 102 -9.39 0.44 -22.34
N ARG A 103 -9.31 1.36 -21.39
CA ARG A 103 -9.40 2.80 -21.61
C ARG A 103 -8.19 3.50 -21.02
N VAL A 104 -7.69 4.54 -21.68
CA VAL A 104 -6.65 5.42 -21.14
C VAL A 104 -7.03 6.88 -21.38
N PHE A 105 -6.73 7.73 -20.41
CA PHE A 105 -6.95 9.16 -20.46
C PHE A 105 -5.63 9.91 -20.63
N ARG A 106 -5.69 11.16 -21.11
CA ARG A 106 -4.51 12.04 -21.16
C ARG A 106 -3.92 12.37 -19.79
N SER A 107 -4.65 12.13 -18.69
CA SER A 107 -4.11 12.20 -17.33
C SER A 107 -3.09 11.08 -17.04
N GLY A 108 -2.99 10.06 -17.91
CA GLY A 108 -2.18 8.87 -17.71
C GLY A 108 -2.94 7.74 -16.99
N GLU A 109 -4.14 8.01 -16.50
CA GLU A 109 -4.99 7.01 -15.85
C GLU A 109 -5.48 5.98 -16.87
N SER A 110 -5.44 4.71 -16.48
CA SER A 110 -5.92 3.59 -17.28
C SER A 110 -7.01 2.83 -16.53
N GLU A 111 -8.12 2.58 -17.21
CA GLU A 111 -9.23 1.77 -16.71
C GLU A 111 -9.33 0.46 -17.49
N TYR A 112 -9.75 -0.59 -16.80
CA TYR A 112 -9.87 -1.93 -17.34
C TYR A 112 -11.23 -2.50 -16.95
N TYR A 113 -11.89 -3.16 -17.89
CA TYR A 113 -13.19 -3.76 -17.66
C TYR A 113 -13.28 -5.16 -18.25
N ILE A 114 -13.95 -6.05 -17.54
CA ILE A 114 -14.40 -7.36 -18.03
C ILE A 114 -15.92 -7.35 -17.91
N ASN A 115 -16.64 -7.54 -19.02
CA ASN A 115 -18.10 -7.46 -19.10
C ASN A 115 -18.65 -6.20 -18.40
N LYS A 116 -18.05 -5.03 -18.69
CA LYS A 116 -18.37 -3.71 -18.11
C LYS A 116 -18.13 -3.58 -16.59
N THR A 117 -17.58 -4.59 -15.94
CA THR A 117 -17.19 -4.54 -14.53
C THR A 117 -15.75 -4.08 -14.41
N LEU A 118 -15.50 -3.07 -13.57
CA LEU A 118 -14.15 -2.53 -13.35
C LEU A 118 -13.23 -3.62 -12.76
N CYS A 119 -12.04 -3.75 -13.31
CA CYS A 119 -11.03 -4.73 -12.86
C CYS A 119 -9.62 -4.13 -12.93
N ARG A 120 -8.61 -4.90 -12.53
CA ARG A 120 -7.20 -4.52 -12.66
C ARG A 120 -6.61 -5.17 -13.90
N LEU A 121 -5.56 -4.57 -14.44
CA LEU A 121 -4.78 -5.17 -15.53
C LEU A 121 -4.28 -6.59 -15.20
N LYS A 122 -3.95 -6.85 -13.93
CA LYS A 122 -3.55 -8.19 -13.49
C LYS A 122 -4.65 -9.22 -13.73
N ASP A 123 -5.91 -8.85 -13.53
CA ASP A 123 -7.06 -9.74 -13.71
C ASP A 123 -7.26 -10.07 -15.21
N ILE A 124 -7.04 -9.11 -16.12
CA ILE A 124 -7.01 -9.36 -17.58
C ILE A 124 -5.86 -10.29 -17.97
N ASN A 125 -4.65 -10.05 -17.44
CA ASN A 125 -3.50 -10.91 -17.74
C ASN A 125 -3.71 -12.35 -17.25
N GLU A 126 -4.31 -12.53 -16.08
CA GLU A 126 -4.65 -13.85 -15.55
C GLU A 126 -5.74 -14.55 -16.37
N LEU A 127 -6.72 -13.81 -16.87
CA LEU A 127 -7.80 -14.33 -17.73
C LEU A 127 -7.24 -15.01 -19.00
N PHE A 128 -6.18 -14.45 -19.60
CA PHE A 128 -5.60 -14.94 -20.85
C PHE A 128 -4.35 -15.83 -20.68
N LEU A 129 -3.86 -16.04 -19.46
CA LEU A 129 -2.56 -16.68 -19.19
C LEU A 129 -2.43 -18.09 -19.76
N ASP A 130 -3.51 -18.87 -19.80
CA ASP A 130 -3.54 -20.25 -20.29
C ASP A 130 -4.04 -20.39 -21.74
N THR A 131 -4.44 -19.28 -22.37
CA THR A 131 -5.10 -19.30 -23.67
C THR A 131 -4.16 -19.09 -24.86
N GLY A 132 -2.92 -18.66 -24.61
CA GLY A 132 -2.00 -18.22 -25.65
C GLY A 132 -2.40 -16.89 -26.32
N LEU A 133 -3.46 -16.22 -25.86
CA LEU A 133 -3.89 -14.87 -26.28
C LEU A 133 -3.32 -13.74 -25.38
N GLY A 134 -2.55 -14.07 -24.34
CA GLY A 134 -1.98 -13.08 -23.42
C GLY A 134 -0.90 -12.20 -24.04
N LYS A 135 -0.33 -11.29 -23.22
CA LYS A 135 0.77 -10.38 -23.60
C LYS A 135 1.94 -11.06 -24.33
N ASP A 136 2.29 -12.27 -23.93
CA ASP A 136 3.39 -13.04 -24.53
C ASP A 136 2.94 -14.00 -25.64
N GLY A 137 1.61 -14.13 -25.83
CA GLY A 137 0.91 -15.05 -26.70
C GLY A 137 1.53 -15.23 -28.09
N TYR A 138 1.63 -16.48 -28.53
CA TYR A 138 1.99 -16.84 -29.92
C TYR A 138 0.90 -16.51 -30.93
N SER A 139 -0.34 -16.28 -30.46
CA SER A 139 -1.53 -16.02 -31.29
C SER A 139 -1.47 -14.68 -32.04
N VAL A 140 -0.72 -13.69 -31.54
CA VAL A 140 -0.55 -12.40 -32.20
C VAL A 140 0.90 -12.23 -32.66
N ILE A 141 1.15 -12.55 -33.93
CA ILE A 141 2.47 -12.44 -34.55
C ILE A 141 2.69 -10.99 -35.05
N SER A 142 3.58 -10.26 -34.37
CA SER A 142 4.08 -8.95 -34.83
C SER A 142 5.14 -9.09 -35.91
N GLN A 143 5.34 -8.00 -36.64
CA GLN A 143 6.57 -7.78 -37.38
C GLN A 143 7.79 -7.92 -36.43
N GLY A 144 8.76 -8.76 -36.78
CA GLY A 144 9.94 -9.08 -35.97
C GLY A 144 9.80 -10.26 -35.01
N LYS A 145 8.57 -10.74 -34.70
CA LYS A 145 8.37 -11.92 -33.82
C LYS A 145 8.79 -13.22 -34.52
N ILE A 146 8.75 -13.26 -35.85
CA ILE A 146 9.29 -14.36 -36.65
C ILE A 146 10.81 -14.48 -36.45
N ASP A 147 11.52 -13.35 -36.39
CA ASP A 147 12.97 -13.35 -36.18
C ASP A 147 13.33 -13.82 -34.76
N GLU A 148 12.48 -13.56 -33.77
CA GLU A 148 12.62 -14.08 -32.39
C GLU A 148 12.44 -15.60 -32.34
N ILE A 149 11.46 -16.15 -33.08
CA ILE A 149 11.27 -17.61 -33.22
C ILE A 149 12.49 -18.26 -33.90
N LEU A 150 13.07 -17.57 -34.87
CA LEU A 150 14.27 -18.01 -35.60
C LEU A 150 15.58 -17.65 -34.88
N SER A 151 15.51 -17.01 -33.69
CA SER A 151 16.67 -16.60 -32.91
C SER A 151 17.54 -17.80 -32.55
N THR A 152 18.86 -17.61 -32.63
CA THR A 152 19.84 -18.63 -32.25
C THR A 152 19.92 -18.81 -30.73
N LYS A 153 19.51 -17.81 -29.95
CA LYS A 153 19.50 -17.89 -28.48
C LYS A 153 18.48 -18.92 -28.00
N SER A 154 18.95 -19.89 -27.24
CA SER A 154 18.12 -20.97 -26.68
C SER A 154 17.08 -20.48 -25.68
N GLU A 155 17.34 -19.38 -24.98
CA GLU A 155 16.43 -18.81 -23.99
C GLU A 155 15.16 -18.24 -24.63
N ASP A 156 15.30 -17.47 -25.71
CA ASP A 156 14.17 -16.86 -26.44
C ASP A 156 13.24 -17.96 -27.00
N ARG A 157 13.83 -19.00 -27.62
CA ARG A 157 13.08 -20.15 -28.14
C ARG A 157 12.38 -20.94 -27.03
N ARG A 158 13.06 -21.17 -25.91
CA ARG A 158 12.49 -21.92 -24.78
C ARG A 158 11.21 -21.28 -24.26
N ARG A 159 11.15 -19.95 -24.18
CA ARG A 159 9.98 -19.22 -23.71
C ARG A 159 8.73 -19.53 -24.53
N ILE A 160 8.88 -19.59 -25.86
CA ILE A 160 7.78 -19.92 -26.79
C ILE A 160 7.24 -21.34 -26.54
N PHE A 161 8.13 -22.32 -26.31
CA PHE A 161 7.72 -23.69 -26.01
C PHE A 161 7.09 -23.84 -24.62
N GLU A 162 7.60 -23.12 -23.62
CA GLU A 162 7.00 -23.10 -22.26
C GLU A 162 5.58 -22.51 -22.28
N GLU A 163 5.32 -21.55 -23.15
CA GLU A 163 3.98 -21.00 -23.35
C GLU A 163 3.07 -21.98 -24.10
N ALA A 164 3.55 -22.57 -25.19
CA ALA A 164 2.80 -23.57 -25.96
C ALA A 164 2.45 -24.83 -25.15
N SER A 165 3.28 -25.18 -24.17
CA SER A 165 3.04 -26.32 -23.26
C SER A 165 2.16 -25.99 -22.06
N GLY A 166 1.72 -24.73 -21.90
CA GLY A 166 0.84 -24.31 -20.80
C GLY A 166 1.49 -24.34 -19.41
N VAL A 167 2.81 -24.52 -19.31
CA VAL A 167 3.51 -24.56 -18.00
C VAL A 167 3.74 -23.16 -17.41
N MET A 168 3.54 -22.11 -18.22
CA MET A 168 3.82 -20.73 -17.84
C MET A 168 3.04 -20.29 -16.60
N LYS A 169 1.77 -20.66 -16.45
CA LYS A 169 0.96 -20.35 -15.26
C LYS A 169 1.57 -20.89 -13.97
N TYR A 170 2.03 -22.13 -13.98
CA TYR A 170 2.67 -22.73 -12.80
C TYR A 170 3.99 -22.05 -12.48
N LYS A 171 4.77 -21.70 -13.51
CA LYS A 171 6.04 -20.98 -13.37
C LYS A 171 5.83 -19.59 -12.76
N VAL A 172 4.86 -18.82 -13.26
CA VAL A 172 4.50 -17.49 -12.73
C VAL A 172 4.01 -17.61 -11.28
N ARG A 173 3.10 -18.54 -10.99
CA ARG A 173 2.61 -18.77 -9.62
C ARG A 173 3.73 -19.16 -8.65
N ARG A 174 4.67 -20.00 -9.09
CA ARG A 174 5.84 -20.39 -8.29
C ARG A 174 6.72 -19.18 -7.97
N GLN A 175 7.05 -18.36 -8.98
CA GLN A 175 7.85 -17.15 -8.79
C GLN A 175 7.17 -16.14 -7.86
N GLU A 176 5.86 -15.93 -7.99
CA GLU A 176 5.11 -15.06 -7.08
C GLU A 176 5.12 -15.61 -5.64
N ALA A 177 4.97 -16.92 -5.46
CA ALA A 177 5.01 -17.58 -4.16
C ALA A 177 6.41 -17.49 -3.51
N GLU A 178 7.47 -17.74 -4.28
CA GLU A 178 8.87 -17.58 -3.85
C GLU A 178 9.15 -16.14 -3.39
N LYS A 179 8.70 -15.14 -4.17
CA LYS A 179 8.86 -13.73 -3.82
C LYS A 179 8.11 -13.37 -2.52
N LYS A 180 6.87 -13.86 -2.35
CA LYS A 180 6.10 -13.66 -1.12
C LYS A 180 6.77 -14.32 0.09
N LEU A 181 7.31 -15.52 -0.09
CA LEU A 181 8.03 -16.25 0.95
C LEU A 181 9.26 -15.46 1.41
N GLU A 182 10.03 -14.92 0.47
CA GLU A 182 11.23 -14.14 0.78
C GLU A 182 10.89 -12.85 1.56
N LEU A 183 9.87 -12.11 1.11
CA LEU A 183 9.37 -10.93 1.84
C LEU A 183 8.90 -11.29 3.26
N THR A 184 8.23 -12.44 3.42
CA THR A 184 7.76 -12.90 4.74
C THR A 184 8.91 -13.24 5.65
N LYS A 185 9.98 -13.88 5.14
CA LYS A 185 11.20 -14.16 5.91
C LYS A 185 11.87 -12.87 6.38
N GLN A 186 11.97 -11.86 5.52
CA GLN A 186 12.55 -10.56 5.88
C GLN A 186 11.73 -9.86 6.98
N ASN A 187 10.39 -9.90 6.87
CA ASN A 187 9.51 -9.36 7.90
C ASN A 187 9.68 -10.09 9.24
N LEU A 188 9.82 -11.43 9.21
CA LEU A 188 10.01 -12.24 10.41
C LEU A 188 11.35 -11.96 11.09
N LEU A 189 12.42 -11.74 10.32
CA LEU A 189 13.72 -11.30 10.85
C LEU A 189 13.58 -9.96 11.58
N ARG A 190 12.94 -8.97 10.94
CA ARG A 190 12.72 -7.66 11.55
C ARG A 190 11.89 -7.73 12.84
N ILE A 191 10.86 -8.57 12.87
CA ILE A 191 10.04 -8.77 14.09
C ILE A 191 10.89 -9.38 15.21
N LYS A 192 11.75 -10.35 14.90
CA LYS A 192 12.66 -10.96 15.88
C LYS A 192 13.64 -9.94 16.45
N ASP A 193 14.18 -9.06 15.60
CA ASP A 193 15.09 -8.00 16.05
C ASP A 193 14.40 -7.05 17.03
N ILE A 194 13.18 -6.58 16.69
CA ILE A 194 12.37 -5.72 17.56
C ILE A 194 12.01 -6.44 18.87
N SER A 195 11.63 -7.71 18.80
CA SER A 195 11.30 -8.50 20.00
C SER A 195 12.50 -8.62 20.94
N SER A 196 13.69 -8.89 20.38
CA SER A 196 14.92 -9.02 21.16
C SER A 196 15.33 -7.69 21.81
N GLU A 197 15.14 -6.58 21.10
CA GLU A 197 15.38 -5.24 21.65
C GLU A 197 14.42 -4.92 22.81
N LEU A 198 13.12 -5.21 22.67
CA LEU A 198 12.12 -4.99 23.71
C LEU A 198 12.37 -5.87 24.95
N GLU A 199 12.78 -7.13 24.75
CA GLU A 199 13.17 -8.03 25.84
C GLU A 199 14.38 -7.50 26.62
N ALA A 200 15.37 -6.93 25.92
CA ALA A 200 16.54 -6.32 26.56
C ALA A 200 16.17 -5.06 27.37
N GLN A 201 15.15 -4.31 26.97
CA GLN A 201 14.68 -3.11 27.68
C GLN A 201 13.79 -3.44 28.90
N LEU A 202 13.14 -4.60 28.92
CA LEU A 202 12.19 -5.01 29.95
C LEU A 202 12.81 -5.11 31.36
N GLU A 203 13.97 -5.76 31.49
CA GLU A 203 14.63 -5.95 32.79
C GLU A 203 15.10 -4.63 33.44
N PRO A 204 15.78 -3.72 32.73
CA PRO A 204 16.09 -2.38 33.25
C PRO A 204 14.85 -1.61 33.68
N LEU A 205 13.79 -1.59 32.86
CA LEU A 205 12.55 -0.89 33.20
C LEU A 205 11.87 -1.46 34.45
N LYS A 206 11.91 -2.79 34.60
CA LYS A 206 11.38 -3.47 35.79
C LYS A 206 12.13 -3.04 37.05
N LYS A 207 13.46 -3.01 37.01
CA LYS A 207 14.28 -2.51 38.14
C LYS A 207 13.97 -1.05 38.46
N SER A 208 13.92 -0.18 37.45
CA SER A 208 13.54 1.23 37.64
C SER A 208 12.15 1.38 38.25
N SER A 209 11.18 0.54 37.87
CA SER A 209 9.84 0.52 38.47
C SER A 209 9.87 0.11 39.94
N GLU A 210 10.63 -0.93 40.29
CA GLU A 210 10.79 -1.39 41.67
C GLU A 210 11.45 -0.32 42.56
N ASP A 211 12.49 0.34 42.06
CA ASP A 211 13.19 1.41 42.79
C ASP A 211 12.30 2.65 42.97
N ALA A 212 11.54 3.03 41.94
CA ALA A 212 10.56 4.11 42.04
C ALA A 212 9.47 3.82 43.09
N LYS A 213 8.97 2.57 43.14
CA LYS A 213 8.01 2.14 44.17
C LYS A 213 8.61 2.20 45.57
N LYS A 214 9.85 1.73 45.75
CA LYS A 214 10.57 1.83 47.04
C LYS A 214 10.74 3.29 47.45
N TYR A 215 11.18 4.15 46.54
CA TYR A 215 11.34 5.59 46.78
C TYR A 215 10.03 6.23 47.27
N LEU A 216 8.91 5.95 46.59
CA LEU A 216 7.59 6.47 47.01
C LEU A 216 7.24 6.03 48.43
N SER A 217 7.43 4.76 48.76
CA SER A 217 7.14 4.23 50.11
C SER A 217 8.05 4.84 51.20
N LEU A 218 9.32 5.06 50.90
CA LEU A 218 10.27 5.68 51.83
C LEU A 218 9.98 7.17 52.01
N ARG A 219 9.59 7.87 50.94
CA ARG A 219 9.20 9.28 50.98
C ARG A 219 7.96 9.48 51.85
N GLU A 220 6.99 8.57 51.79
CA GLU A 220 5.80 8.62 52.62
C GLU A 220 6.14 8.43 54.10
N LYS A 221 6.95 7.42 54.43
CA LYS A 221 7.47 7.21 55.80
C LYS A 221 8.29 8.39 56.32
N LEU A 222 9.12 8.99 55.47
CA LEU A 222 9.91 10.16 55.84
C LEU A 222 8.98 11.32 56.21
N LYS A 223 7.95 11.57 55.40
CA LYS A 223 6.96 12.63 55.67
C LYS A 223 6.23 12.40 56.99
N GLU A 224 5.84 11.17 57.31
CA GLU A 224 5.23 10.84 58.61
C GLU A 224 6.17 11.13 59.78
N LEU A 225 7.45 10.71 59.67
CA LEU A 225 8.46 10.96 60.70
C LEU A 225 8.75 12.45 60.87
N GLU A 226 8.86 13.21 59.79
CA GLU A 226 9.04 14.67 59.83
C GLU A 226 7.89 15.35 60.57
N VAL A 227 6.64 15.00 60.24
CA VAL A 227 5.45 15.51 60.94
C VAL A 227 5.51 15.19 62.44
N ASN A 228 5.89 13.97 62.80
CA ASN A 228 6.04 13.57 64.21
C ASN A 228 7.12 14.39 64.94
N VAL A 229 8.27 14.62 64.29
CA VAL A 229 9.35 15.46 64.85
C VAL A 229 8.89 16.91 65.03
N PHE A 230 8.13 17.45 64.08
CA PHE A 230 7.56 18.79 64.21
C PHE A 230 6.55 18.87 65.36
N ILE A 231 5.70 17.85 65.55
CA ILE A 231 4.76 17.78 66.69
C ILE A 231 5.51 17.74 68.02
N ASP A 232 6.54 16.89 68.16
CA ASP A 232 7.37 16.82 69.37
C ASP A 232 8.05 18.18 69.68
N SER A 233 8.60 18.81 68.64
CA SER A 233 9.24 20.14 68.76
C SER A 233 8.25 21.21 69.22
N ILE A 234 7.05 21.25 68.65
CA ILE A 234 5.98 22.17 69.06
C ILE A 234 5.57 21.91 70.51
N THR A 235 5.49 20.64 70.92
CA THR A 235 5.10 20.25 72.28
C THR A 235 6.13 20.73 73.30
N LYS A 236 7.42 20.49 73.05
CA LYS A 236 8.52 21.00 73.87
C LYS A 236 8.56 22.53 73.93
N LEU A 237 8.30 23.21 72.81
CA LEU A 237 8.22 24.67 72.79
C LEU A 237 7.03 25.18 73.63
N LYS A 238 5.87 24.52 73.57
CA LYS A 238 4.71 24.85 74.41
C LYS A 238 4.99 24.65 75.90
N GLU A 239 5.71 23.59 76.28
CA GLU A 239 6.15 23.37 77.65
C GLU A 239 7.07 24.49 78.13
N LYS A 240 8.06 24.89 77.32
CA LYS A 240 8.93 26.03 77.63
C LYS A 240 8.17 27.35 77.76
N VAL A 241 7.18 27.59 76.89
CA VAL A 241 6.33 28.79 76.99
C VAL A 241 5.55 28.79 78.30
N LYS A 242 4.95 27.66 78.69
CA LYS A 242 4.27 27.55 80.00
C LYS A 242 5.22 27.77 81.18
N GLU A 243 6.44 27.25 81.09
CA GLU A 243 7.47 27.47 82.10
C GLU A 243 7.81 28.96 82.21
N PHE A 244 8.05 29.64 81.09
CA PHE A 244 8.31 31.08 81.07
C PHE A 244 7.11 31.92 81.53
N ASP A 245 5.88 31.54 81.18
CA ASP A 245 4.66 32.20 81.66
C ASP A 245 4.54 32.07 83.19
N SER A 246 4.80 30.89 83.74
CA SER A 246 4.81 30.67 85.20
C SER A 246 5.88 31.50 85.92
N GLN A 247 7.07 31.62 85.31
CA GLN A 247 8.15 32.48 85.83
C GLN A 247 7.77 33.97 85.75
N LEU A 248 7.11 34.39 84.67
CA LEU A 248 6.61 35.76 84.54
C LEU A 248 5.55 36.09 85.57
N ASP A 249 4.61 35.18 85.83
CA ASP A 249 3.58 35.39 86.83
C ASP A 249 4.17 35.41 88.24
N SER A 250 5.16 34.55 88.57
CA SER A 250 5.86 34.66 89.85
C SER A 250 6.62 35.98 90.00
N ILE A 251 7.26 36.48 88.93
CA ILE A 251 7.96 37.77 88.95
C ILE A 251 6.96 38.93 89.09
N LYS A 252 5.79 38.86 88.45
CA LYS A 252 4.73 39.86 88.63
C LYS A 252 4.19 39.86 90.05
N ASP A 253 3.97 38.69 90.64
CA ASP A 253 3.54 38.55 92.04
C ASP A 253 4.59 39.14 92.99
N ASP A 254 5.87 38.86 92.75
CA ASP A 254 6.99 39.45 93.49
C ASP A 254 7.04 40.98 93.37
N ILE A 255 6.84 41.52 92.15
CA ILE A 255 6.77 42.98 91.92
C ILE A 255 5.56 43.59 92.64
N SER A 256 4.40 42.93 92.61
CA SER A 256 3.18 43.40 93.27
C SER A 256 3.33 43.42 94.80
N SER A 257 3.93 42.38 95.38
CA SER A 257 4.21 42.31 96.82
C SER A 257 5.25 43.35 97.25
N THR A 258 6.23 43.63 96.39
CA THR A 258 7.23 44.67 96.62
C THR A 258 6.63 46.07 96.51
N ARG A 259 5.71 46.30 95.57
CA ARG A 259 4.92 47.54 95.49
C ARG A 259 4.01 47.75 96.70
N GLN A 260 3.32 46.71 97.17
CA GLN A 260 2.54 46.77 98.40
C GLN A 260 3.40 47.10 99.62
N LYS A 261 4.62 46.54 99.71
CA LYS A 261 5.58 46.92 100.76
C LYS A 261 6.00 48.39 100.64
N LEU A 262 6.19 48.91 99.43
CA LEU A 262 6.51 50.33 99.20
C LEU A 262 5.37 51.28 99.59
N GLU A 263 4.11 50.94 99.30
CA GLU A 263 2.94 51.74 99.70
C GLU A 263 2.69 51.75 101.21
N ILE A 264 3.21 50.78 101.97
CA ILE A 264 3.16 50.76 103.45
C ILE A 264 4.23 51.70 104.06
N PHE A 265 5.24 52.12 103.28
CA PHE A 265 6.34 52.99 103.73
C PHE A 265 6.22 54.45 103.27
N THR A 266 5.15 54.83 102.56
CA THR A 266 4.77 56.21 102.21
C THR A 266 3.46 56.59 102.87
#